data_AF-A0A531JGR8-F1
#
_entry.id   AF-A0A531JGR8-F1
#
_cell.length_a   1.000
_cell.length_b   1.000
_cell.length_c   1.000
_cell.angle_alpha   90.00
_cell.angle_beta   90.00
_cell.angle_gamma   90.00
#
_symmetry.space_group_name_H-M   'P 1'
#
loop_
_entity.id
_entity.type
_entity.pdbx_description
1 polymer ?
#
loop_
_entity_poly.entity_id
_entity_poly.type
_entity_poly.pdbx_seq_one_letter_code
_entity_poly.pdbx_strand_id
1 'polypeptide(L)'
;MAKEKTLDDLFLDTLKDIYYAEKKILKALPKMARAASSADLKAAFEKHKDETDGHVERLQQVFELLGKRVQGKTCPAIDGIVEEGEEIMEEFKGTPA
;
A
#
# COMPACT_ATOMS: atom_id res chain seq x y z
N MET A 1 30.91 -14.97 -7.43
CA MET A 1 30.91 -13.85 -6.46
C MET A 1 29.57 -13.15 -6.60
N ALA A 2 28.78 -13.04 -5.53
CA ALA A 2 27.57 -12.21 -5.57
C ALA A 2 28.00 -10.76 -5.84
N LYS A 3 27.29 -10.05 -6.72
CA LYS A 3 27.53 -8.64 -6.97
C LYS A 3 27.39 -7.88 -5.65
N GLU A 4 28.39 -7.09 -5.28
CA GLU A 4 28.37 -6.28 -4.06
C GLU A 4 27.21 -5.28 -4.15
N LYS A 5 26.36 -5.23 -3.11
CA LYS A 5 25.17 -4.38 -3.09
C LYS A 5 25.54 -2.95 -2.72
N THR A 6 24.92 -1.99 -3.41
CA THR A 6 25.13 -0.55 -3.19
C THR A 6 23.92 0.11 -2.53
N LEU A 7 24.07 1.38 -2.12
CA LEU A 7 22.93 2.19 -1.65
C LEU A 7 21.91 2.46 -2.76
N ASP A 8 22.35 2.55 -4.02
CA ASP A 8 21.45 2.68 -5.16
C ASP A 8 20.61 1.42 -5.36
N ASP A 9 21.21 0.24 -5.16
CA ASP A 9 20.48 -1.03 -5.18
C ASP A 9 19.46 -1.10 -4.04
N LEU A 10 19.84 -0.64 -2.83
CA LEU A 10 18.94 -0.57 -1.68
C LEU A 10 17.76 0.38 -1.96
N PHE A 11 18.02 1.59 -2.46
CA PHE A 11 16.99 2.56 -2.78
C PHE A 11 16.03 2.04 -3.84
N LEU A 12 16.54 1.42 -4.91
CA LEU A 12 15.67 0.84 -5.93
C LEU A 12 14.87 -0.36 -5.40
N ASP A 13 15.43 -1.19 -4.52
CA ASP A 13 14.71 -2.31 -3.93
C ASP A 13 13.58 -1.83 -3.02
N THR A 14 13.82 -0.85 -2.15
CA THR A 14 12.80 -0.29 -1.26
C THR A 14 11.74 0.51 -2.01
N LEU A 15 12.11 1.18 -3.12
CA LEU A 15 11.16 1.85 -4.01
C LEU A 15 10.18 0.84 -4.66
N LYS A 16 10.67 -0.33 -5.06
CA LYS A 16 9.82 -1.42 -5.59
C LYS A 16 8.90 -1.99 -4.51
N ASP A 17 9.40 -2.13 -3.28
CA ASP A 17 8.62 -2.66 -2.15
C ASP A 17 7.49 -1.69 -1.78
N ILE A 18 7.78 -0.39 -1.64
CA ILE A 18 6.74 0.61 -1.30
C ILE A 18 5.73 0.80 -2.45
N TYR A 19 6.17 0.71 -3.71
CA TYR A 19 5.25 0.75 -4.84
C TYR A 19 4.27 -0.43 -4.86
N TYR A 20 4.73 -1.62 -4.49
CA TYR A 20 3.83 -2.75 -4.30
C TYR A 20 2.87 -2.51 -3.13
N ALA A 21 3.37 -1.98 -2.01
CA ALA A 21 2.57 -1.69 -0.84
C ALA A 21 1.45 -0.68 -1.12
N GLU A 22 1.74 0.45 -1.74
CA GLU A 22 0.74 1.45 -2.09
C GLU A 22 -0.34 0.86 -3.02
N LYS A 23 0.04 0.00 -3.97
CA LYS A 23 -0.95 -0.70 -4.82
C LYS A 23 -1.81 -1.72 -4.06
N LYS A 24 -1.31 -2.31 -2.97
CA LYS A 24 -2.11 -3.18 -2.09
C LYS A 24 -3.04 -2.35 -1.21
N ILE A 25 -2.53 -1.28 -0.60
CA ILE A 25 -3.30 -0.33 0.20
C ILE A 25 -4.47 0.25 -0.62
N LEU A 26 -4.20 0.71 -1.85
CA LEU A 26 -5.20 1.27 -2.75
C LEU A 26 -6.38 0.32 -3.01
N LYS A 27 -6.12 -1.00 -3.03
CA LYS A 27 -7.14 -2.03 -3.21
C LYS A 27 -7.88 -2.39 -1.91
N ALA A 28 -7.22 -2.25 -0.77
CA ALA A 28 -7.77 -2.58 0.54
C ALA A 28 -8.69 -1.47 1.08
N LEU A 29 -8.31 -0.20 0.90
CA LEU A 29 -9.04 0.96 1.45
C LEU A 29 -10.54 1.00 1.09
N PRO A 30 -10.98 0.70 -0.15
CA PRO A 30 -12.41 0.63 -0.46
C PRO A 30 -13.16 -0.43 0.34
N LYS A 31 -12.51 -1.54 0.70
CA LYS A 31 -13.13 -2.58 1.55
C LYS A 31 -13.26 -2.08 2.99
N MET A 32 -12.21 -1.45 3.52
CA MET A 32 -12.20 -0.86 4.86
C MET A 32 -13.26 0.24 5.03
N ALA A 33 -13.40 1.11 4.04
CA ALA A 33 -14.45 2.14 4.01
C ALA A 33 -15.88 1.55 4.07
N ARG A 34 -16.10 0.37 3.48
CA ARG A 34 -17.41 -0.31 3.49
C ARG A 34 -17.68 -1.04 4.80
N ALA A 35 -16.64 -1.52 5.47
CA ALA A 35 -16.77 -2.20 6.75
C ALA A 35 -17.00 -1.22 7.92
N ALA A 36 -16.53 0.03 7.79
CA ALA A 36 -16.71 1.05 8.81
C ALA A 36 -18.18 1.51 8.93
N SER A 37 -18.71 1.52 10.16
CA SER A 37 -20.03 2.08 10.50
C SER A 37 -19.98 3.58 10.81
N SER A 38 -18.85 4.07 11.32
CA SER A 38 -18.62 5.49 11.58
C SER A 38 -18.42 6.27 10.28
N ALA A 39 -19.19 7.35 10.12
CA ALA A 39 -19.08 8.24 8.97
C ALA A 39 -17.70 8.89 8.85
N ASP A 40 -17.11 9.32 9.97
CA ASP A 40 -15.80 9.95 9.99
C ASP A 40 -14.69 8.96 9.60
N LEU A 41 -14.79 7.70 10.09
CA LEU A 41 -13.82 6.66 9.74
C LEU A 41 -13.93 6.27 8.26
N LYS A 42 -15.15 6.16 7.74
CA LYS A 42 -15.38 5.91 6.31
C LYS A 42 -14.77 7.03 5.44
N ALA A 43 -15.02 8.29 5.80
CA ALA A 43 -14.47 9.44 5.10
C ALA A 43 -12.92 9.47 5.16
N ALA A 44 -12.34 9.05 6.29
CA ALA A 44 -10.89 8.94 6.42
C ALA A 44 -10.30 7.89 5.45
N PHE A 45 -10.93 6.71 5.31
CA PHE A 45 -10.49 5.69 4.34
C PHE A 45 -10.64 6.16 2.89
N GLU A 46 -11.74 6.84 2.56
CA GLU A 46 -11.95 7.40 1.21
C GLU A 46 -10.92 8.48 0.89
N LYS A 47 -10.63 9.38 1.83
CA LYS A 47 -9.56 10.39 1.68
C LYS A 47 -8.20 9.74 1.50
N HIS A 48 -7.87 8.75 2.33
CA HIS A 48 -6.59 8.04 2.24
C HIS A 48 -6.46 7.34 0.89
N LYS A 49 -7.54 6.78 0.34
CA LYS A 49 -7.52 6.13 -0.98
C LYS A 49 -7.10 7.10 -2.07
N ASP A 50 -7.60 8.33 -2.03
CA ASP A 50 -7.26 9.34 -3.04
C ASP A 50 -5.83 9.87 -2.84
N GLU A 51 -5.35 9.97 -1.60
CA GLU A 51 -3.94 10.27 -1.30
C GLU A 51 -3.02 9.16 -1.85
N THR A 52 -3.34 7.89 -1.58
CA THR A 52 -2.59 6.72 -2.05
C THR A 52 -2.54 6.64 -3.57
N ASP A 53 -3.63 6.96 -4.27
CA ASP A 53 -3.64 7.00 -5.75
C ASP A 53 -2.58 8.00 -6.25
N GLY A 54 -2.54 9.20 -5.67
CA GLY A 54 -1.49 10.18 -5.93
C GLY A 54 -0.08 9.72 -5.52
N HIS A 55 0.05 8.89 -4.48
CA HIS A 55 1.34 8.31 -4.10
C HIS A 55 1.84 7.32 -5.16
N VAL A 56 0.96 6.48 -5.69
CA VAL A 56 1.28 5.55 -6.79
C VAL A 56 1.77 6.30 -8.02
N GLU A 57 1.11 7.41 -8.39
CA GLU A 57 1.54 8.28 -9.49
C GLU A 57 2.92 8.90 -9.24
N ARG A 58 3.16 9.43 -8.03
CA ARG A 58 4.48 10.00 -7.66
C ARG A 58 5.58 8.94 -7.73
N LEU A 59 5.32 7.72 -7.28
CA LEU A 59 6.29 6.64 -7.37
C LEU A 59 6.61 6.27 -8.82
N GLN A 60 5.61 6.29 -9.72
CA GLN A 60 5.84 6.11 -11.16
C GLN A 60 6.76 7.19 -11.72
N GLN A 61 6.53 8.46 -11.36
CA GLN A 61 7.41 9.57 -11.74
C GLN A 61 8.85 9.37 -11.22
N VAL A 62 9.02 8.90 -9.99
CA VAL A 62 10.35 8.59 -9.44
C VAL A 62 11.06 7.50 -10.25
N PHE A 63 10.36 6.43 -10.64
CA PHE A 63 10.93 5.40 -11.52
C PHE A 63 11.38 5.97 -12.88
N GLU A 64 10.56 6.84 -13.48
CA GLU A 64 10.90 7.53 -14.73
C GLU A 64 12.14 8.40 -14.60
N LEU A 65 12.25 9.20 -13.53
CA LEU A 65 13.41 10.04 -13.23
C LEU A 65 14.71 9.21 -13.07
N LEU A 66 14.60 7.97 -12.59
CA LEU A 66 15.72 7.04 -12.46
C LEU A 66 16.04 6.29 -13.76
N GLY A 67 15.23 6.46 -14.81
CA GLY A 67 15.33 5.67 -16.04
C GLY A 67 15.12 4.17 -15.80
N LYS A 68 14.32 3.81 -14.80
CA LYS A 68 14.04 2.41 -14.43
C LYS A 68 12.59 2.06 -14.76
N ARG A 69 12.36 0.82 -15.18
CA ARG A 69 11.01 0.31 -15.37
C ARG A 69 10.26 0.29 -14.04
N VAL A 70 9.05 0.84 -14.03
CA VAL A 70 8.12 0.73 -12.91
C VAL A 70 7.80 -0.75 -12.67
N GLN A 71 8.17 -1.25 -11.50
CA GLN A 71 7.88 -2.62 -11.11
C GLN A 71 7.73 -2.69 -9.59
N GLY A 72 6.69 -3.38 -9.12
CA GLY A 72 6.59 -3.74 -7.71
C GLY A 72 7.36 -5.01 -7.41
N LYS A 73 7.90 -5.11 -6.20
CA LYS A 73 8.37 -6.37 -5.62
C LYS A 73 7.44 -6.70 -4.46
N THR A 74 7.08 -7.97 -4.34
CA THR A 74 6.21 -8.42 -3.25
C THR A 74 6.77 -7.97 -1.91
N CYS A 75 5.93 -7.29 -1.12
CA CYS A 75 6.25 -6.84 0.22
C CYS A 75 5.43 -7.68 1.21
N PRO A 76 6.03 -8.65 1.91
CA PRO A 76 5.31 -9.48 2.89
C PRO A 76 4.70 -8.65 4.03
N ALA A 77 5.34 -7.53 4.39
CA ALA A 77 4.88 -6.69 5.49
C ALA A 77 3.51 -6.08 5.20
N ILE A 78 3.30 -5.49 4.02
CA ILE A 78 1.99 -4.92 3.69
C ILE A 78 0.93 -5.98 3.43
N ASP A 79 1.32 -7.14 2.89
CA ASP A 79 0.41 -8.26 2.73
C ASP A 79 -0.12 -8.72 4.10
N GLY A 80 0.74 -8.84 5.10
CA GLY A 80 0.35 -9.18 6.48
C GLY A 80 -0.51 -8.10 7.15
N ILE A 81 -0.18 -6.81 7.02
CA ILE A 81 -0.98 -5.72 7.60
C ILE A 81 -2.39 -5.69 6.99
N VAL A 82 -2.50 -5.90 5.67
CA VAL A 82 -3.81 -5.94 5.00
C VAL A 82 -4.60 -7.18 5.40
N GLU A 83 -3.94 -8.33 5.52
CA GLU A 83 -4.56 -9.59 5.98
C GLU A 83 -5.11 -9.44 7.41
N GLU A 84 -4.31 -8.92 8.34
CA GLU A 84 -4.74 -8.63 9.71
C GLU A 84 -5.95 -7.68 9.74
N GLY A 85 -5.94 -6.64 8.90
CA GLY A 85 -7.09 -5.74 8.74
C GLY A 85 -8.34 -6.45 8.20
N GLU A 86 -8.18 -7.38 7.25
CA GLU A 86 -9.28 -8.18 6.72
C GLU A 86 -9.85 -9.15 7.77
N GLU A 87 -9.00 -9.77 8.59
CA GLU A 87 -9.41 -10.63 9.71
C GLU A 87 -10.23 -9.84 10.75
N ILE A 88 -9.75 -8.67 11.18
CA ILE A 88 -10.47 -7.80 12.13
C ILE A 88 -11.84 -7.40 11.58
N MET A 89 -11.92 -7.03 10.30
CA MET A 89 -13.20 -6.65 9.68
C MET A 89 -14.22 -7.79 9.67
N GLU A 90 -13.78 -9.03 9.49
CA GLU A 90 -14.67 -10.19 9.52
C GLU A 90 -15.02 -10.64 10.95
N GLU A 91 -14.07 -10.59 11.89
CA GLU A 91 -14.31 -10.95 13.31
C GLU A 91 -15.31 -10.00 13.98
N PHE A 92 -15.19 -8.70 13.73
CA PHE A 92 -16.02 -7.66 14.35
C PHE A 92 -17.21 -7.23 13.49
N LYS A 93 -17.55 -8.01 12.47
CA LYS A 93 -18.65 -7.68 11.55
C LYS A 93 -20.00 -7.65 12.27
N GLY A 94 -20.64 -6.48 12.24
CA GLY A 94 -21.97 -6.30 12.86
C GLY A 94 -21.94 -6.13 14.38
N THR A 95 -20.76 -6.00 14.99
CA THR A 95 -20.67 -5.64 16.40
C THR A 95 -21.14 -4.19 16.60
N PRO A 96 -21.78 -3.88 17.75
CA PRO A 96 -22.11 -2.50 18.09
C PRO A 96 -20.86 -1.62 18.16
N ALA A 97 -21.01 -0.36 17.75
CA ALA A 97 -19.98 0.67 17.92
C ALA A 97 -19.94 1.16 19.37
#